data_AF-A0A924M8R3-F1
#
_entry.id   AF-A0A924M8R3-F1
#
_cell.length_a   1.000
_cell.length_b   1.000
_cell.length_c   1.000
_cell.angle_alpha   90.00
_cell.angle_beta   90.00
_cell.angle_gamma   90.00
#
_symmetry.space_group_name_H-M   'P 1'
#
loop_
_entity.id
_entity.type
_entity.pdbx_description
1 polymer ?
#
loop_
_entity_poly.entity_id
_entity_poly.type
_entity_poly.pdbx_seq_one_letter_code
_entity_poly.pdbx_strand_id
1 'polypeptide(L)'
;LDKVHLHECNYNWKTFIEVYLEDYHVGPFHPGLGSFVTTHDLLWELQPDYSVQTVGVSDKLGKPGTDTYKKWHNVVLQYRKGVAPKYGAIWLTYYPHVMVEWYPHVLVVSTLHPRGPDKTLNVVEFFYPEEICAFEREFIEAQQAAYMETCVEDDEIALRMDAGRKALLDRGDNEFGPYQSPMEDGMQHFHEWYRREMGASKTTQMI
;
A
#
# COMPACT_ATOMS: atom_id res chain seq x y z
N LEU A 1 -6.23 15.96 -11.41
CA LEU A 1 -4.87 15.86 -10.85
C LEU A 1 -4.65 17.08 -9.96
N ASP A 2 -4.51 16.90 -8.65
CA ASP A 2 -4.24 17.99 -7.69
C ASP A 2 -2.74 18.17 -7.44
N LYS A 3 -2.02 17.06 -7.21
CA LYS A 3 -0.61 17.09 -6.86
C LYS A 3 0.12 15.85 -7.35
N VAL A 4 1.39 16.03 -7.69
CA VAL A 4 2.36 14.97 -7.94
C VAL A 4 3.44 15.04 -6.86
N HIS A 5 3.75 13.90 -6.23
CA HIS A 5 4.85 13.75 -5.29
C HIS A 5 5.88 12.76 -5.84
N LEU A 6 7.16 13.12 -5.79
CA LEU A 6 8.27 12.28 -6.20
C LEU A 6 8.93 11.74 -4.94
N HIS A 7 8.74 10.44 -4.67
CA HIS A 7 9.25 9.77 -3.49
C HIS A 7 10.43 8.88 -3.84
N GLU A 8 11.61 9.17 -3.27
CA GLU A 8 12.80 8.35 -3.47
C GLU A 8 12.86 7.23 -2.43
N CYS A 9 12.74 5.99 -2.91
CA CYS A 9 12.83 4.78 -2.10
C CYS A 9 14.25 4.19 -2.20
N ASN A 10 14.89 3.95 -1.05
CA ASN A 10 16.21 3.30 -0.98
C ASN A 10 16.09 1.79 -0.78
N TYR A 11 15.22 1.17 -1.58
CA TYR A 11 14.96 -0.26 -1.58
C TYR A 11 14.44 -0.71 -2.96
N ASN A 12 14.44 -2.02 -3.19
CA ASN A 12 14.01 -2.64 -4.43
C ASN A 12 12.52 -2.40 -4.70
N TRP A 13 12.16 -2.19 -5.96
CA TRP A 13 10.77 -1.98 -6.37
C TRP A 13 9.85 -3.18 -6.00
N LYS A 14 10.39 -4.41 -6.00
CA LYS A 14 9.63 -5.59 -5.59
C LYS A 14 9.30 -5.56 -4.11
N THR A 15 10.20 -5.05 -3.28
CA THR A 15 9.97 -4.88 -1.84
C THR A 15 8.85 -3.89 -1.58
N PHE A 16 8.77 -2.80 -2.37
CA PHE A 16 7.61 -1.91 -2.34
C PHE A 16 6.30 -2.68 -2.61
N ILE A 17 6.27 -3.43 -3.72
CA ILE A 17 5.08 -4.21 -4.12
C ILE A 17 4.72 -5.25 -3.07
N GLU A 18 5.69 -5.91 -2.45
CA GLU A 18 5.45 -6.89 -1.40
C GLU A 18 4.81 -6.27 -0.16
N VAL A 19 5.33 -5.14 0.34
CA VAL A 19 4.72 -4.40 1.47
C VAL A 19 3.29 -3.97 1.11
N TYR A 20 3.07 -3.51 -0.12
CA TYR A 20 1.73 -3.14 -0.60
C TYR A 20 0.75 -4.33 -0.72
N LEU A 21 1.26 -5.56 -0.86
CA LEU A 21 0.45 -6.75 -1.10
C LEU A 21 0.31 -7.66 0.12
N GLU A 22 0.88 -7.29 1.27
CA GLU A 22 0.63 -7.94 2.55
C GLU A 22 -0.17 -7.04 3.48
N ASP A 23 -1.35 -7.48 3.85
CA ASP A 23 -2.27 -6.69 4.68
C ASP A 23 -2.06 -6.97 6.18
N TYR A 24 -1.07 -7.79 6.53
CA TYR A 24 -0.85 -8.23 7.92
C TYR A 24 -0.26 -7.11 8.76
N HIS A 25 0.65 -6.30 8.20
CA HIS A 25 1.25 -5.17 8.90
C HIS A 25 0.28 -4.03 9.21
N VAL A 26 -0.86 -3.93 8.49
CA VAL A 26 -1.75 -2.76 8.56
C VAL A 26 -2.23 -2.45 9.97
N GLY A 27 -2.75 -3.46 10.68
CA GLY A 27 -3.24 -3.31 12.05
C GLY A 27 -2.14 -2.99 13.08
N PRO A 28 -1.03 -3.76 13.13
CA PRO A 28 0.02 -3.58 14.14
C PRO A 28 1.03 -2.47 13.85
N PHE A 29 1.28 -2.10 12.59
CA PHE A 29 2.35 -1.18 12.21
C PHE A 29 1.87 0.25 11.90
N HIS A 30 0.63 0.42 11.43
CA HIS A 30 0.07 1.73 11.14
C HIS A 30 -0.94 2.18 12.21
N PRO A 31 -0.53 2.93 13.24
CA PRO A 31 -1.44 3.41 14.28
C PRO A 31 -2.59 4.24 13.70
N GLY A 32 -2.30 5.09 12.71
CA GLY A 32 -3.27 5.91 12.00
C GLY A 32 -4.18 5.08 11.10
N LEU A 33 -3.61 4.45 10.06
CA LEU A 33 -4.36 3.68 9.08
C LEU A 33 -5.14 2.51 9.70
N GLY A 34 -4.52 1.75 10.61
CA GLY A 34 -5.16 0.63 11.32
C GLY A 34 -6.32 1.03 12.26
N SER A 35 -6.51 2.34 12.48
CA SER A 35 -7.68 2.89 13.16
C SER A 35 -8.75 3.46 12.20
N PHE A 36 -8.45 3.51 10.89
CA PHE A 36 -9.36 3.96 9.83
C PHE A 36 -9.92 2.78 9.01
N VAL A 37 -9.06 1.82 8.64
CA VAL A 37 -9.43 0.61 7.90
C VAL A 37 -9.35 -0.64 8.79
N THR A 38 -9.92 -1.75 8.33
CA THR A 38 -9.76 -3.07 8.96
C THR A 38 -9.55 -4.14 7.90
N THR A 39 -8.62 -5.05 8.13
CA THR A 39 -8.31 -6.19 7.24
C THR A 39 -9.05 -7.46 7.66
N HIS A 40 -9.95 -7.39 8.67
CA HIS A 40 -10.72 -8.54 9.16
C HIS A 40 -11.69 -9.10 8.10
N ASP A 41 -12.21 -8.24 7.24
CA ASP A 41 -13.12 -8.56 6.13
C ASP A 41 -12.43 -8.38 4.77
N LEU A 42 -11.10 -8.54 4.73
CA LEU A 42 -10.30 -8.48 3.51
C LEU A 42 -10.86 -9.42 2.43
N LEU A 43 -11.16 -8.84 1.27
CA LEU A 43 -11.55 -9.57 0.07
C LEU A 43 -10.49 -9.39 -1.01
N TRP A 44 -9.96 -10.51 -1.49
CA TRP A 44 -9.06 -10.55 -2.64
C TRP A 44 -9.82 -10.81 -3.95
N GLU A 45 -9.51 -10.02 -4.97
CA GLU A 45 -9.70 -10.38 -6.37
C GLU A 45 -8.32 -10.60 -6.99
N LEU A 46 -8.02 -11.82 -7.43
CA LEU A 46 -6.74 -12.18 -8.05
C LEU A 46 -6.98 -12.53 -9.51
N GLN A 47 -6.30 -11.82 -10.41
CA GLN A 47 -6.40 -11.98 -11.86
C GLN A 47 -5.01 -12.09 -12.48
N PRO A 48 -4.87 -12.64 -13.71
CA PRO A 48 -3.55 -12.98 -14.26
C PRO A 48 -2.47 -11.90 -14.20
N ASP A 49 -2.86 -10.63 -14.31
CA ASP A 49 -1.96 -9.47 -14.39
C ASP A 49 -2.25 -8.39 -13.34
N TYR A 50 -3.19 -8.63 -12.42
CA TYR A 50 -3.53 -7.68 -11.36
C TYR A 50 -4.14 -8.34 -10.13
N SER A 51 -4.07 -7.65 -9.00
CA SER A 51 -4.76 -8.02 -7.77
C SER A 51 -5.49 -6.83 -7.16
N VAL A 52 -6.60 -7.08 -6.46
CA VAL A 52 -7.35 -6.07 -5.72
C VAL A 52 -7.60 -6.55 -4.30
N GLN A 53 -7.29 -5.70 -3.33
CA GLN A 53 -7.62 -5.84 -1.91
C GLN A 53 -8.78 -4.90 -1.62
N THR A 54 -9.89 -5.41 -1.10
CA THR A 54 -10.98 -4.57 -0.57
C THR A 54 -11.04 -4.75 0.94
N VAL A 55 -10.87 -3.65 1.69
CA VAL A 55 -10.86 -3.66 3.16
C VAL A 55 -11.99 -2.82 3.74
N GLY A 56 -12.51 -3.26 4.88
CA GLY A 56 -13.59 -2.61 5.59
C GLY A 56 -13.17 -1.34 6.31
N VAL A 57 -14.17 -0.68 6.90
CA VAL A 57 -13.97 0.48 7.78
C VAL A 57 -13.74 -0.01 9.20
N SER A 58 -12.75 0.54 9.89
CA SER A 58 -12.43 0.15 11.26
C SER A 58 -13.59 0.45 12.23
N ASP A 59 -13.85 -0.45 13.18
CA ASP A 59 -14.74 -0.18 14.34
C ASP A 59 -14.21 0.96 15.23
N LYS A 60 -12.96 1.39 15.01
CA LYS A 60 -12.34 2.56 15.63
C LYS A 60 -12.56 3.85 14.84
N LEU A 61 -13.42 3.88 13.82
CA LEU A 61 -13.76 5.14 13.14
C LEU A 61 -14.26 6.17 14.16
N GLY A 62 -13.70 7.39 14.11
CA GLY A 62 -13.90 8.43 15.12
C GLY A 62 -13.01 8.31 16.38
N LYS A 63 -12.20 7.26 16.53
CA LYS A 63 -11.15 7.07 17.53
C LYS A 63 -9.79 6.97 16.83
N PRO A 64 -9.22 8.10 16.39
CA PRO A 64 -8.01 8.10 15.58
C PRO A 64 -6.80 7.64 16.38
N GLY A 65 -5.88 6.93 15.72
CA GLY A 65 -4.61 6.51 16.33
C GLY A 65 -3.52 7.57 16.32
N THR A 66 -3.60 8.56 15.43
CA THR A 66 -2.67 9.70 15.33
C THR A 66 -3.40 11.03 15.13
N ASP A 67 -2.72 12.14 15.38
CA ASP A 67 -3.30 13.48 15.13
C ASP A 67 -3.51 13.76 13.63
N THR A 68 -2.69 13.18 12.76
CA THR A 68 -2.87 13.28 11.30
C THR A 68 -4.15 12.55 10.88
N TYR A 69 -4.31 11.29 11.28
CA TYR A 69 -5.52 10.53 10.98
C TYR A 69 -6.75 11.09 11.70
N LYS A 70 -6.60 11.78 12.84
CA LYS A 70 -7.71 12.52 13.46
C LYS A 70 -8.32 13.55 12.52
N LYS A 71 -7.49 14.33 11.83
CA LYS A 71 -7.97 15.30 10.82
C LYS A 71 -8.65 14.57 9.68
N TRP A 72 -8.05 13.49 9.18
CA TRP A 72 -8.63 12.68 8.11
C TRP A 72 -10.00 12.10 8.46
N HIS A 73 -10.15 11.52 9.65
CA HIS A 73 -11.44 11.01 10.16
C HIS A 73 -12.50 12.13 10.16
N ASN A 74 -12.13 13.32 10.66
CA ASN A 74 -13.05 14.45 10.79
C ASN A 74 -13.54 14.95 9.44
N VAL A 75 -12.63 15.20 8.47
CA VAL A 75 -13.02 15.74 7.15
C VAL A 75 -13.86 14.73 6.36
N VAL A 76 -13.55 13.43 6.44
CA VAL A 76 -14.34 12.36 5.80
C VAL A 76 -15.76 12.32 6.37
N LEU A 77 -15.88 12.30 7.70
CA LEU A 77 -17.19 12.25 8.35
C LEU A 77 -17.98 13.54 8.13
N GLN A 78 -17.34 14.71 8.15
CA GLN A 78 -17.99 15.99 7.88
C GLN A 78 -18.54 16.03 6.46
N TYR A 79 -17.72 15.72 5.46
CA TYR A 79 -18.14 15.70 4.05
C TYR A 79 -19.29 14.71 3.81
N ARG A 80 -19.26 13.56 4.50
CA ARG A 80 -20.29 12.53 4.43
C ARG A 80 -21.45 12.71 5.41
N LYS A 81 -21.56 13.86 6.07
CA LYS A 81 -22.66 14.21 7.02
C LYS A 81 -22.83 13.15 8.14
N GLY A 82 -21.71 12.65 8.64
CA GLY A 82 -21.63 11.63 9.69
C GLY A 82 -21.84 10.19 9.22
N VAL A 83 -22.13 9.96 7.93
CA VAL A 83 -22.33 8.62 7.39
C VAL A 83 -20.98 7.97 7.08
N ALA A 84 -20.71 6.82 7.71
CA ALA A 84 -19.50 6.05 7.44
C ALA A 84 -19.35 5.71 5.93
N PRO A 85 -18.11 5.61 5.42
CA PRO A 85 -17.88 5.12 4.08
C PRO A 85 -18.26 3.64 3.95
N LYS A 86 -18.50 3.19 2.71
CA LYS A 86 -18.85 1.78 2.45
C LYS A 86 -17.64 0.85 2.63
N TYR A 87 -16.46 1.33 2.27
CA TYR A 87 -15.18 0.64 2.36
C TYR A 87 -14.16 1.54 3.04
N GLY A 88 -13.17 0.96 3.73
CA GLY A 88 -12.06 1.70 4.30
C GLY A 88 -11.07 2.13 3.22
N ALA A 89 -10.66 1.17 2.39
CA ALA A 89 -9.84 1.37 1.21
C ALA A 89 -10.07 0.25 0.19
N ILE A 90 -9.68 0.51 -1.06
CA ILE A 90 -9.53 -0.51 -2.10
C ILE A 90 -8.18 -0.29 -2.75
N TRP A 91 -7.35 -1.31 -2.77
CA TRP A 91 -5.97 -1.25 -3.22
C TRP A 91 -5.81 -2.19 -4.40
N LEU A 92 -5.47 -1.66 -5.58
CA LEU A 92 -5.25 -2.42 -6.80
C LEU A 92 -3.77 -2.34 -7.17
N THR A 93 -3.16 -3.49 -7.45
CA THR A 93 -1.85 -3.55 -8.10
C THR A 93 -2.02 -4.08 -9.51
N TYR A 94 -1.67 -3.27 -10.50
CA TYR A 94 -1.54 -3.69 -11.90
C TYR A 94 -0.06 -3.95 -12.17
N TYR A 95 0.28 -5.22 -12.37
CA TYR A 95 1.66 -5.62 -12.51
C TYR A 95 2.27 -5.05 -13.81
N PRO A 96 3.56 -4.62 -13.78
CA PRO A 96 4.52 -4.82 -12.70
C PRO A 96 4.49 -3.78 -11.57
N HIS A 97 4.06 -2.55 -11.85
CA HIS A 97 4.61 -1.38 -11.14
C HIS A 97 3.61 -0.24 -10.94
N VAL A 98 2.32 -0.48 -11.12
CA VAL A 98 1.28 0.54 -10.94
C VAL A 98 0.36 0.11 -9.81
N MET A 99 0.15 1.00 -8.84
CA MET A 99 -0.81 0.82 -7.77
C MET A 99 -1.87 1.91 -7.87
N VAL A 100 -3.13 1.52 -7.73
CA VAL A 100 -4.29 2.41 -7.71
C VAL A 100 -4.99 2.23 -6.37
N GLU A 101 -4.97 3.29 -5.58
CA GLU A 101 -5.40 3.29 -4.19
C GLU A 101 -6.64 4.16 -4.07
N TRP A 102 -7.78 3.53 -3.81
CA TRP A 102 -9.01 4.22 -3.54
C TRP A 102 -9.22 4.35 -2.04
N TYR A 103 -9.42 5.59 -1.59
CA TYR A 103 -9.90 5.93 -0.25
C TYR A 103 -11.23 6.69 -0.39
N PRO A 104 -12.00 6.89 0.69
CA PRO A 104 -13.26 7.63 0.62
C PRO A 104 -13.09 9.00 -0.06
N HIS A 105 -13.64 9.12 -1.28
CA HIS A 105 -13.57 10.30 -2.15
C HIS A 105 -12.18 10.68 -2.70
N VAL A 106 -11.23 9.75 -2.72
CA VAL A 106 -9.87 9.98 -3.24
C VAL A 106 -9.39 8.81 -4.07
N LEU A 107 -8.64 9.11 -5.13
CA LEU A 107 -7.84 8.14 -5.85
C LEU A 107 -6.37 8.59 -5.81
N VAL A 108 -5.48 7.72 -5.35
CA VAL A 108 -4.03 7.91 -5.45
C VAL A 108 -3.48 6.88 -6.41
N VAL A 109 -2.59 7.31 -7.30
CA VAL A 109 -1.91 6.41 -8.24
C VAL A 109 -0.42 6.49 -7.96
N SER A 110 0.17 5.35 -7.61
CA SER A 110 1.61 5.20 -7.43
C SER A 110 2.20 4.44 -8.62
N THR A 111 3.21 5.01 -9.27
CA THR A 111 3.95 4.36 -10.37
C THR A 111 5.41 4.21 -9.99
N LEU A 112 5.87 2.96 -9.88
CA LEU A 112 7.26 2.67 -9.54
C LEU A 112 8.17 2.69 -10.76
N HIS A 113 9.29 3.40 -10.64
CA HIS A 113 10.36 3.44 -11.61
C HIS A 113 11.66 2.91 -10.97
N PRO A 114 12.03 1.64 -11.23
CA PRO A 114 13.28 1.08 -10.74
C PRO A 114 14.48 1.88 -11.26
N ARG A 115 15.38 2.30 -10.37
CA ARG A 115 16.63 2.99 -10.70
C ARG A 115 17.87 2.11 -10.49
N GLY A 116 17.70 1.03 -9.74
CA GLY A 116 18.71 0.02 -9.46
C GLY A 116 18.12 -1.14 -8.65
N PRO A 117 18.94 -2.13 -8.28
CA PRO A 117 18.51 -3.24 -7.42
C PRO A 117 18.15 -2.80 -5.99
N ASP A 118 18.58 -1.63 -5.55
CA ASP A 118 18.42 -1.07 -4.20
C ASP A 118 17.86 0.37 -4.22
N LYS A 119 17.35 0.83 -5.36
CA LYS A 119 16.80 2.18 -5.52
C LYS A 119 15.61 2.22 -6.47
N THR A 120 14.54 2.86 -6.02
CA THR A 120 13.28 3.02 -6.76
C THR A 120 12.79 4.45 -6.63
N LEU A 121 12.19 5.00 -7.68
CA LEU A 121 11.43 6.25 -7.61
C LEU A 121 9.95 5.90 -7.67
N ASN A 122 9.18 6.26 -6.65
CA ASN A 122 7.72 6.22 -6.70
C ASN A 122 7.19 7.60 -7.11
N VAL A 123 6.40 7.64 -8.19
CA VAL A 123 5.65 8.82 -8.61
C VAL A 123 4.23 8.67 -8.11
N VAL A 124 3.85 9.52 -7.15
CA VAL A 124 2.54 9.48 -6.49
C VAL A 124 1.68 10.63 -7.02
N GLU A 125 0.53 10.29 -7.60
CA GLU A 125 -0.40 11.24 -8.19
C GLU A 125 -1.73 11.24 -7.44
N PHE A 126 -2.17 12.41 -7.00
CA PHE A 126 -3.41 12.55 -6.22
C PHE A 126 -4.56 13.09 -7.09
N PHE A 127 -5.68 12.38 -7.07
CA PHE A 127 -6.91 12.71 -7.79
C PHE A 127 -8.10 12.79 -6.83
N TYR A 128 -8.88 13.85 -6.98
CA TYR A 128 -10.10 14.10 -6.20
C TYR A 128 -11.25 14.47 -7.15
N PRO A 129 -12.50 14.24 -6.74
CA PRO A 129 -13.66 14.80 -7.41
C PRO A 129 -13.54 16.33 -7.57
N GLU A 130 -14.08 16.86 -8.68
CA GLU A 130 -14.01 18.29 -9.01
C GLU A 130 -14.53 19.19 -7.89
N GLU A 131 -15.63 18.79 -7.23
CA GLU A 131 -16.21 19.52 -6.10
C GLU A 131 -15.23 19.62 -4.92
N ILE A 132 -14.53 18.54 -4.59
CA ILE A 132 -13.52 18.55 -3.53
C ILE A 132 -12.33 19.43 -3.92
N CYS A 133 -11.88 19.36 -5.18
CA CYS A 133 -10.84 20.26 -5.70
C CYS A 133 -11.24 21.74 -5.62
N ALA A 134 -12.51 22.05 -5.89
CA ALA A 134 -13.00 23.42 -5.96
C ALA A 134 -13.27 24.03 -4.57
N PHE A 135 -13.71 23.23 -3.60
CA PHE A 135 -14.29 23.76 -2.35
C PHE A 135 -13.71 23.17 -1.06
N GLU A 136 -13.03 22.02 -1.10
CA GLU A 136 -12.66 21.26 0.10
C GLU A 136 -11.13 21.14 0.27
N ARG A 137 -10.44 22.27 0.37
CA ARG A 137 -8.96 22.28 0.49
C ARG A 137 -8.45 21.53 1.71
N GLU A 138 -9.13 21.70 2.85
CA GLU A 138 -8.80 21.02 4.10
C GLU A 138 -8.91 19.49 3.96
N PHE A 139 -9.91 19.01 3.22
CA PHE A 139 -10.08 17.59 2.92
C PHE A 139 -8.86 17.03 2.21
N ILE A 140 -8.39 17.72 1.18
CA ILE A 140 -7.26 17.27 0.39
C ILE A 140 -5.96 17.31 1.20
N GLU A 141 -5.72 18.39 1.94
CA GLU A 141 -4.52 18.51 2.78
C GLU A 141 -4.49 17.44 3.88
N ALA A 142 -5.63 17.17 4.52
CA ALA A 142 -5.74 16.12 5.51
C ALA A 142 -5.49 14.73 4.91
N GLN A 143 -6.03 14.44 3.73
CA GLN A 143 -5.79 13.15 3.09
C GLN A 143 -4.34 12.98 2.64
N GLN A 144 -3.73 13.99 2.01
CA GLN A 144 -2.32 13.90 1.60
C GLN A 144 -1.41 13.72 2.81
N ALA A 145 -1.70 14.40 3.93
CA ALA A 145 -0.94 14.22 5.16
C ALA A 145 -1.08 12.80 5.72
N ALA A 146 -2.30 12.25 5.76
CA ALA A 146 -2.54 10.88 6.22
C ALA A 146 -1.85 9.85 5.31
N TYR A 147 -1.89 10.06 3.99
CA TYR A 147 -1.20 9.22 3.03
C TYR A 147 0.32 9.23 3.24
N MET A 148 0.92 10.42 3.40
CA MET A 148 2.36 10.54 3.60
C MET A 148 2.81 10.00 4.97
N GLU A 149 1.97 10.06 6.02
CA GLU A 149 2.25 9.40 7.30
C GLU A 149 2.42 7.89 7.10
N THR A 150 1.46 7.25 6.42
CA THR A 150 1.53 5.81 6.11
C THR A 150 2.71 5.47 5.20
N CYS A 151 2.98 6.29 4.18
CA CYS A 151 4.12 6.08 3.28
C CYS A 151 5.47 6.05 4.02
N VAL A 152 5.64 6.88 5.06
CA VAL A 152 6.87 6.87 5.90
C VAL A 152 6.94 5.60 6.77
N GLU A 153 5.80 5.11 7.25
CA GLU A 153 5.72 3.86 8.00
C GLU A 153 6.08 2.66 7.09
N ASP A 154 5.57 2.62 5.85
CA ASP A 154 5.90 1.60 4.86
C ASP A 154 7.38 1.59 4.47
N ASP A 155 8.00 2.78 4.34
CA ASP A 155 9.43 2.91 4.07
C ASP A 155 10.26 2.20 5.16
N GLU A 156 9.87 2.31 6.44
CA GLU A 156 10.57 1.64 7.54
C GLU A 156 10.55 0.12 7.37
N ILE A 157 9.41 -0.45 6.97
CA ILE A 157 9.25 -1.88 6.72
C ILE A 157 10.14 -2.29 5.53
N ALA A 158 10.01 -1.59 4.41
CA ALA A 158 10.72 -1.92 3.18
C ALA A 158 12.25 -1.83 3.34
N LEU A 159 12.75 -0.79 4.02
CA LEU A 159 14.17 -0.65 4.33
C LEU A 159 14.70 -1.81 5.17
N ARG A 160 13.92 -2.28 6.15
CA ARG A 160 14.30 -3.42 7.01
C ARG A 160 14.27 -4.74 6.26
N MET A 161 13.26 -4.96 5.41
CA MET A 161 13.18 -6.14 4.55
C MET A 161 14.39 -6.24 3.62
N ASP A 162 14.74 -5.15 2.93
CA ASP A 162 15.91 -5.12 2.04
C ASP A 162 17.23 -5.27 2.79
N ALA A 163 17.37 -4.66 3.97
CA ALA A 163 18.55 -4.85 4.82
C ALA A 163 18.71 -6.33 5.24
N GLY A 164 17.61 -6.99 5.61
CA GLY A 164 17.61 -8.43 5.93
C GLY A 164 18.00 -9.30 4.74
N ARG A 165 17.45 -9.03 3.56
CA ARG A 165 17.78 -9.74 2.31
C ARG A 165 19.22 -9.52 1.89
N LYS A 166 19.72 -8.30 2.03
CA LYS A 166 21.13 -7.99 1.79
C LYS A 166 22.04 -8.79 2.73
N ALA A 167 21.67 -8.90 4.01
CA ALA A 167 22.43 -9.70 4.97
C ALA A 167 22.43 -11.21 4.62
N LEU A 168 21.33 -11.76 4.09
CA LEU A 168 21.30 -13.13 3.57
C LEU A 168 22.23 -13.29 2.36
N LEU A 169 22.13 -12.37 1.39
CA LEU A 169 22.98 -12.37 0.19
C LEU A 169 24.48 -12.29 0.53
N ASP A 170 24.87 -11.39 1.44
CA ASP A 170 26.27 -11.19 1.84
C ASP A 170 26.85 -12.43 2.55
N ARG A 171 26.00 -13.28 3.15
CA ARG A 171 26.38 -14.58 3.73
C ARG A 171 26.31 -15.74 2.73
N GLY A 172 25.68 -15.56 1.58
CA GLY A 172 25.39 -16.63 0.62
C GLY A 172 24.25 -17.54 1.06
N ASP A 173 23.40 -17.10 1.99
CA ASP A 173 22.22 -17.83 2.45
C ASP A 173 21.04 -17.57 1.52
N ASN A 174 20.19 -18.58 1.33
CA ASN A 174 18.92 -18.46 0.61
C ASN A 174 17.77 -18.93 1.51
N GLU A 175 17.17 -17.97 2.24
CA GLU A 175 16.06 -18.22 3.16
C GLU A 175 14.78 -17.54 2.69
N PHE A 176 13.64 -18.20 2.94
CA PHE A 176 12.31 -17.69 2.65
C PHE A 176 11.32 -18.17 3.72
N GLY A 177 10.33 -17.32 4.03
CA GLY A 177 9.22 -17.66 4.93
C GLY A 177 8.00 -18.21 4.19
N PRO A 178 7.08 -18.86 4.91
CA PRO A 178 5.76 -19.18 4.36
C PRO A 178 4.93 -17.89 4.18
N TYR A 179 3.96 -17.92 3.26
CA TYR A 179 2.93 -16.88 3.17
C TYR A 179 1.83 -17.12 4.22
N GLN A 180 1.40 -16.05 4.90
CA GLN A 180 0.28 -16.02 5.83
C GLN A 180 -1.03 -15.79 5.04
N SER A 181 -1.95 -16.76 5.07
CA SER A 181 -3.26 -16.59 4.44
C SER A 181 -4.30 -16.12 5.46
N PRO A 182 -5.19 -15.16 5.11
CA PRO A 182 -5.35 -14.57 3.77
C PRO A 182 -4.54 -13.29 3.52
N MET A 183 -3.81 -12.74 4.50
CA MET A 183 -3.32 -11.37 4.40
C MET A 183 -2.10 -11.21 3.47
N GLU A 184 -1.37 -12.28 3.17
CA GLU A 184 -0.22 -12.29 2.24
C GLU A 184 -0.53 -13.05 0.92
N ASP A 185 -1.80 -13.37 0.64
CA ASP A 185 -2.18 -14.08 -0.60
C ASP A 185 -1.80 -13.26 -1.85
N GLY A 186 -1.86 -11.92 -1.77
CA GLY A 186 -1.40 -11.02 -2.81
C GLY A 186 0.10 -11.14 -3.09
N MET A 187 0.93 -11.24 -2.04
CA MET A 187 2.37 -11.46 -2.20
C MET A 187 2.65 -12.78 -2.93
N GLN A 188 1.98 -13.87 -2.54
CA GLN A 188 2.14 -15.15 -3.24
C GLN A 188 1.82 -15.00 -4.73
N HIS A 189 0.67 -14.40 -5.03
CA HIS A 189 0.20 -14.18 -6.39
C HIS A 189 1.18 -13.35 -7.23
N PHE A 190 1.70 -12.26 -6.69
CA PHE A 190 2.73 -11.44 -7.34
C PHE A 190 4.02 -12.23 -7.61
N HIS A 191 4.48 -13.03 -6.66
CA HIS A 191 5.67 -13.85 -6.87
C HIS A 191 5.48 -14.92 -7.95
N GLU A 192 4.28 -15.51 -8.05
CA GLU A 192 3.93 -16.44 -9.12
C GLU A 192 3.91 -15.76 -10.49
N TRP A 193 3.29 -14.57 -10.57
CA TRP A 193 3.34 -13.71 -11.75
C TRP A 193 4.78 -13.40 -12.16
N TYR A 194 5.59 -12.88 -11.22
CA TYR A 194 6.97 -12.45 -11.51
C TYR A 194 7.83 -13.60 -12.01
N ARG A 195 7.74 -14.78 -11.37
CA ARG A 195 8.48 -15.98 -11.81
C ARG A 195 8.09 -16.40 -13.22
N ARG A 196 6.80 -16.35 -13.57
CA ARG A 196 6.30 -16.67 -14.90
C ARG A 196 6.87 -15.71 -15.95
N GLU A 197 6.79 -14.40 -15.72
CA GLU A 197 7.29 -13.39 -16.65
C GLU A 197 8.82 -13.45 -16.82
N MET A 198 9.54 -13.82 -15.77
CA MET A 198 10.99 -14.03 -15.82
C MET A 198 11.39 -15.39 -16.44
N GLY A 199 10.44 -16.23 -16.83
CA GLY A 199 10.71 -17.56 -17.39
C GLY A 199 11.37 -18.53 -16.40
N ALA A 200 11.20 -18.31 -15.10
CA ALA A 200 11.81 -19.15 -14.07
C ALA A 200 11.12 -20.54 -14.03
N SER A 201 11.85 -21.60 -14.34
CA SER A 201 11.37 -22.98 -14.21
C SER A 201 11.57 -23.50 -12.78
N LYS A 202 10.80 -24.52 -12.37
CA LYS A 202 10.94 -25.21 -11.06
C LYS A 202 12.37 -25.69 -10.76
N THR A 203 13.22 -25.87 -11.78
CA THR A 203 14.62 -26.30 -11.63
C THR A 203 15.52 -25.21 -11.04
N THR A 204 15.14 -23.94 -11.14
CA THR A 204 15.88 -22.79 -10.57
C THR A 204 15.57 -22.55 -9.09
N GLN A 205 14.67 -23.35 -8.49
CA GLN A 205 14.26 -23.23 -7.08
C GLN A 205 15.12 -24.06 -6.12
N MET A 206 16.04 -24.90 -6.63
CA MET A 206 16.91 -25.78 -5.85
C MET A 206 18.40 -25.38 -5.90
N ILE A 207 18.70 -24.16 -6.32
CA ILE A 207 20.07 -23.61 -6.31
C ILE A 207 20.10 -22.43 -5.34
#